data_AF-A0A6G0TSL7-F1
#
_entry.id   AF-A0A6G0TSL7-F1
#
_cell.length_a   1.000
_cell.length_b   1.000
_cell.length_c   1.000
_cell.angle_alpha   90.00
_cell.angle_beta   90.00
_cell.angle_gamma   90.00
#
_symmetry.space_group_name_H-M   'P 1'
#
loop_
_entity.id
_entity.type
_entity.pdbx_description
1 polymer ?
#
loop_
_entity_poly.entity_id
_entity_poly.type
_entity_poly.pdbx_seq_one_letter_code
_entity_poly.pdbx_strand_id
1 'polypeptide(L)'
;MDTPLSPTNSETGESLFELYLAVQEFIRYREHLNASDYQGLSAQCYYHWFEPALEKWLDLAKLKIVQRAKKALELSMLCQGEMIVKHSTSSNDLVTALCHVNEGILETPRLARLDTIVQFRVEITRRNSMCEAVLFYAQLVHQRLKDSGFYDDVSAFKTSDEVCAALNDLEYVWRTIATMPDDLHLETVVSAVEATGEATADQCRADVTSLLDPVFNQYDTYSMLIVSKIAVRMQAPLKKCIFHLAWSPDTLPTTDAIVPLQEYLDSHLISLNMNLIPKNFHKVLNCVWEVTVFELGHQMDGGSGDTKMSGFYERLYEALELLVEFFHAEGNGLPPEILTGSKTVKQRLKLHKTDTDTLIELYYEDRLMEQQRVKEANYGVLSVRAYYHHDSLCVEVLKARDVIPLDPNGFSDPFVIVELLPKSMFPHSAEQYTDVKKKTLNPLFDECFEFAVSMDQCRHESAMILFTVMDHDVITSNDFAGESFLSLNSIPGVLAPLPHDINAIDRVDLILMHQQNKGHPILHTLEARHEDKVAQDFVKKQRVRTTNS
;
A
#
# COMPACT_ATOMS: atom_id res chain seq x y z
N MET A 1 4.74 -12.20 32.38
CA MET A 1 4.57 -13.62 32.74
C MET A 1 4.52 -13.69 34.24
N ASP A 2 3.31 -13.68 34.79
CA ASP A 2 3.13 -13.92 36.22
C ASP A 2 3.48 -15.36 36.56
N THR A 3 4.03 -15.53 37.76
CA THR A 3 4.47 -16.80 38.32
C THR A 3 3.28 -17.77 38.34
N PRO A 4 3.46 -19.04 37.93
CA PRO A 4 2.40 -20.03 38.09
C PRO A 4 2.02 -20.10 39.58
N LEU A 5 0.71 -20.05 39.86
CA LEU A 5 0.20 -20.22 41.22
C LEU A 5 0.84 -21.45 41.85
N SER A 6 1.34 -21.29 43.08
CA SER A 6 1.88 -22.43 43.82
C SER A 6 0.82 -23.54 43.91
N PRO A 7 1.20 -24.82 43.85
CA PRO A 7 0.25 -25.93 43.92
C PRO A 7 -0.67 -25.84 45.16
N THR A 8 -0.14 -25.32 46.26
CA THR A 8 -0.88 -25.03 47.51
C THR A 8 -1.98 -23.96 47.35
N ASN A 9 -1.77 -22.95 46.50
CA ASN A 9 -2.76 -21.91 46.23
C ASN A 9 -3.90 -22.43 45.34
N SER A 10 -3.61 -23.38 44.44
CA SER A 10 -4.60 -24.04 43.59
C SER A 10 -5.55 -24.92 44.40
N GLU A 11 -5.02 -25.79 45.27
CA GLU A 11 -5.83 -26.67 46.13
C GLU A 11 -6.74 -25.87 47.07
N THR A 12 -6.24 -24.74 47.58
CA THR A 12 -7.02 -23.83 48.43
C THR A 12 -8.17 -23.18 47.66
N GLY A 13 -7.93 -22.76 46.41
CA GLY A 13 -8.97 -22.17 45.55
C GLY A 13 -10.09 -23.14 45.21
N GLU A 14 -9.74 -24.38 44.84
CA GLU A 14 -10.71 -25.45 44.55
C GLU A 14 -11.54 -25.80 45.79
N SER A 15 -10.89 -25.98 46.94
CA SER A 15 -11.59 -26.27 48.22
C SER A 15 -12.57 -25.16 48.61
N LEU A 16 -12.20 -23.89 48.40
CA LEU A 16 -13.09 -22.76 48.65
C LEU A 16 -14.28 -22.73 47.69
N PHE A 17 -14.07 -23.11 46.42
CA PHE A 17 -15.13 -23.16 45.42
C PHE A 17 -16.12 -24.30 45.73
N GLU A 18 -15.63 -25.48 46.09
CA GLU A 18 -16.47 -26.60 46.54
C GLU A 18 -17.28 -26.24 47.79
N LEU A 19 -16.64 -25.58 48.77
CA LEU A 19 -17.33 -25.08 49.95
C LEU A 19 -18.42 -24.07 49.59
N TYR A 20 -18.16 -23.16 48.64
CA TYR A 20 -19.15 -22.22 48.15
C TYR A 20 -20.36 -22.94 47.53
N LEU A 21 -20.14 -23.96 46.68
CA LEU A 21 -21.21 -24.76 46.08
C LEU A 21 -22.00 -25.53 47.15
N ALA A 22 -21.33 -26.12 48.14
CA ALA A 22 -21.98 -26.83 49.24
C ALA A 22 -22.84 -25.89 50.11
N VAL A 23 -22.34 -24.69 50.43
CA VAL A 23 -23.10 -23.66 51.16
C VAL A 23 -24.27 -23.17 50.31
N GLN A 24 -24.09 -23.00 49.00
CA GLN A 24 -25.15 -22.61 48.08
C GLN A 24 -26.28 -23.65 48.06
N GLU A 25 -25.94 -24.93 47.93
CA GLU A 25 -26.89 -26.04 47.96
C GLU A 25 -27.63 -26.10 49.30
N PHE A 26 -26.90 -26.01 50.41
CA PHE A 26 -27.48 -25.96 51.76
C PHE A 26 -28.51 -24.82 51.90
N ILE A 27 -28.17 -23.64 51.40
CA ILE A 27 -29.07 -22.48 51.46
C ILE A 27 -30.27 -22.64 50.53
N ARG A 28 -30.19 -23.43 49.46
CA ARG A 28 -31.34 -23.71 48.58
C ARG A 28 -32.47 -24.44 49.31
N TYR A 29 -32.16 -25.24 50.33
CA TYR A 29 -33.19 -25.88 51.17
C TYR A 29 -34.12 -24.88 51.87
N ARG A 30 -33.71 -23.61 52.02
CA ARG A 30 -34.58 -22.54 52.54
C ARG A 30 -35.87 -22.37 51.74
N GLU A 31 -35.90 -22.73 50.45
CA GLU A 31 -37.09 -22.65 49.60
C GLU A 31 -38.24 -23.54 50.13
N HIS A 32 -37.95 -24.45 51.04
CA HIS A 32 -38.91 -25.34 51.70
C HIS A 32 -39.36 -24.84 53.09
N LEU A 33 -38.87 -23.67 53.55
CA LEU A 33 -39.25 -23.07 54.83
C LEU A 33 -40.44 -22.10 54.66
N ASN A 34 -41.15 -21.82 55.76
CA ASN A 34 -42.26 -20.86 55.80
C ASN A 34 -41.75 -19.42 55.90
N ALA A 35 -42.50 -18.45 55.36
CA ALA A 35 -42.12 -17.02 55.25
C ALA A 35 -41.57 -16.39 56.55
N SER A 36 -42.07 -16.81 57.72
CA SER A 36 -41.63 -16.36 59.05
C SER A 36 -40.23 -16.83 59.44
N ASP A 37 -39.83 -18.01 58.98
CA ASP A 37 -38.57 -18.65 59.36
C ASP A 37 -37.39 -18.15 58.50
N TYR A 38 -37.69 -17.48 57.38
CA TYR A 38 -36.68 -16.88 56.50
C TYR A 38 -35.91 -15.74 57.18
N GLN A 39 -36.60 -14.88 57.92
CA GLN A 39 -36.03 -13.63 58.43
C GLN A 39 -34.96 -13.84 59.51
N GLY A 40 -34.90 -15.02 60.13
CA GLY A 40 -33.91 -15.36 61.16
C GLY A 40 -32.60 -15.99 60.66
N LEU A 41 -32.48 -16.30 59.36
CA LEU A 41 -31.30 -16.99 58.83
C LEU A 41 -30.14 -16.03 58.57
N SER A 42 -29.06 -16.16 59.34
CA SER A 42 -27.83 -15.37 59.20
C SER A 42 -27.05 -15.62 57.90
N ALA A 43 -27.33 -16.71 57.19
CA ALA A 43 -26.65 -17.10 55.95
C ALA A 43 -27.24 -16.47 54.67
N GLN A 44 -28.13 -15.46 54.77
CA GLN A 44 -28.75 -14.85 53.59
C GLN A 44 -27.76 -14.20 52.61
N CYS A 45 -26.63 -13.69 53.13
CA CYS A 45 -25.59 -13.00 52.37
C CYS A 45 -24.25 -13.77 52.35
N TYR A 46 -24.31 -15.11 52.38
CA TYR A 46 -23.14 -15.99 52.42
C TYR A 46 -22.10 -15.75 51.30
N TYR A 47 -22.51 -15.18 50.17
CA TYR A 47 -21.64 -14.88 49.04
C TYR A 47 -20.53 -13.88 49.39
N HIS A 48 -20.73 -12.96 50.34
CA HIS A 48 -19.68 -12.05 50.81
C HIS A 48 -18.52 -12.78 51.51
N TRP A 49 -18.76 -13.96 52.09
CA TRP A 49 -17.70 -14.73 52.75
C TRP A 49 -16.62 -15.18 51.74
N PHE A 50 -16.99 -15.27 50.47
CA PHE A 50 -16.14 -15.76 49.39
C PHE A 50 -15.67 -14.65 48.46
N GLU A 51 -16.02 -13.38 48.73
CA GLU A 51 -15.53 -12.25 47.93
C GLU A 51 -13.99 -12.20 47.83
N PRO A 52 -13.21 -12.46 48.90
CA PRO A 52 -11.75 -12.55 48.80
C PRO A 52 -11.24 -13.77 48.01
N ALA A 53 -12.10 -14.77 47.74
CA ALA A 53 -11.76 -15.97 46.99
C ALA A 53 -12.03 -15.81 45.48
N LEU A 54 -12.76 -14.78 45.07
CA LEU A 54 -13.21 -14.55 43.70
C LEU A 54 -12.04 -14.39 42.72
N GLU A 55 -11.04 -13.59 43.07
CA GLU A 55 -9.82 -13.43 42.28
C GLU A 55 -9.08 -14.75 42.12
N LYS A 56 -8.96 -15.53 43.21
CA LYS A 56 -8.34 -16.86 43.16
C LYS A 56 -9.09 -17.83 42.27
N TRP A 57 -10.42 -17.79 42.24
CA TRP A 57 -11.22 -18.65 41.37
C TRP A 57 -11.07 -18.28 39.90
N LEU A 58 -10.98 -16.98 39.58
CA LEU A 58 -10.73 -16.49 38.23
C LEU A 58 -9.33 -16.90 37.74
N ASP A 59 -8.32 -16.77 38.60
CA ASP A 59 -6.97 -17.28 38.37
C ASP A 59 -6.95 -18.80 38.10
N LEU A 60 -7.76 -19.55 38.85
CA LEU A 60 -7.87 -21.00 38.70
C LEU A 60 -8.59 -21.39 37.40
N ALA A 61 -9.61 -20.62 37.00
CA ALA A 61 -10.28 -20.77 35.73
C ALA A 61 -9.30 -20.52 34.57
N LYS A 62 -8.53 -19.41 34.62
CA LYS A 62 -7.45 -19.12 33.67
C LYS A 62 -6.45 -20.27 33.57
N LEU A 63 -5.97 -20.78 34.71
CA LEU A 63 -5.03 -21.91 34.74
C LEU A 63 -5.61 -23.15 34.05
N LYS A 64 -6.89 -23.47 34.30
CA LYS A 64 -7.59 -24.60 33.68
C LYS A 64 -7.74 -24.43 32.17
N ILE A 65 -8.06 -23.23 31.67
CA ILE A 65 -8.13 -22.96 30.22
C ILE A 65 -6.75 -23.17 29.59
N VAL A 66 -5.70 -22.60 30.19
CA VAL A 66 -4.32 -22.71 29.70
C VAL A 66 -3.82 -24.15 29.67
N GLN A 67 -4.08 -24.93 30.73
CA GLN A 67 -3.73 -26.35 30.77
C GLN A 67 -4.49 -27.15 29.70
N ARG A 68 -5.77 -26.83 29.48
CA ARG A 68 -6.58 -27.45 28.44
C ARG A 68 -6.07 -27.11 27.04
N ALA A 69 -5.67 -25.86 26.79
CA ALA A 69 -5.06 -25.43 25.54
C ALA A 69 -3.78 -26.21 25.22
N LYS A 70 -2.88 -26.41 26.21
CA LYS A 70 -1.67 -27.23 26.06
C LYS A 70 -2.00 -28.66 25.65
N LYS A 71 -2.89 -29.30 26.40
CA LYS A 71 -3.23 -30.70 26.19
C LYS A 71 -3.98 -30.93 24.88
N ALA A 72 -4.84 -29.99 24.49
CA ALA A 72 -5.53 -29.99 23.21
C ALA A 72 -4.53 -29.94 22.03
N LEU A 73 -3.45 -29.15 22.15
CA LEU A 73 -2.43 -29.09 21.12
C LEU A 73 -1.56 -30.36 21.07
N GLU A 74 -1.21 -30.94 22.23
CA GLU A 74 -0.46 -32.22 22.31
C GLU A 74 -1.22 -33.37 21.65
N LEU A 75 -2.54 -33.42 21.82
CA LEU A 75 -3.42 -34.45 21.26
C LEU A 75 -3.99 -34.08 19.89
N SER A 76 -3.57 -32.93 19.33
CA SER A 76 -4.19 -32.35 18.14
C SER A 76 -4.09 -33.27 16.93
N MET A 77 -5.26 -33.57 16.38
CA MET A 77 -5.45 -34.20 15.09
C MET A 77 -6.11 -33.22 14.12
N LEU A 78 -5.78 -33.33 12.83
CA LEU A 78 -6.54 -32.70 11.76
C LEU A 78 -7.95 -33.30 11.74
N CYS A 79 -8.98 -32.45 11.68
CA CYS A 79 -10.35 -32.92 11.58
C CYS A 79 -10.55 -33.68 10.25
N GLN A 80 -10.90 -34.97 10.30
CA GLN A 80 -11.21 -35.78 9.13
C GLN A 80 -12.74 -35.90 8.98
N GLY A 81 -13.31 -35.42 7.86
CA GLY A 81 -14.75 -35.47 7.58
C GLY A 81 -15.17 -34.63 6.37
N GLU A 82 -16.46 -34.65 6.02
CA GLU A 82 -17.03 -33.89 4.88
C GLU A 82 -16.87 -32.37 5.08
N MET A 83 -15.76 -31.82 4.57
CA MET A 83 -15.61 -30.55 3.84
C MET A 83 -16.34 -29.29 4.35
N ILE A 84 -16.34 -28.99 5.66
CA ILE A 84 -16.75 -27.66 6.16
C ILE A 84 -15.74 -27.06 7.15
N VAL A 85 -15.07 -27.90 7.95
CA VAL A 85 -14.22 -27.45 9.05
C VAL A 85 -12.75 -27.57 8.67
N LYS A 86 -12.09 -26.42 8.45
CA LYS A 86 -10.67 -26.36 8.01
C LYS A 86 -9.67 -26.14 9.16
N HIS A 87 -10.10 -26.31 10.41
CA HIS A 87 -9.27 -26.12 11.60
C HIS A 87 -9.01 -27.47 12.31
N SER A 88 -8.01 -27.54 13.18
CA SER A 88 -7.68 -28.73 13.95
C SER A 88 -8.66 -28.98 15.10
N THR A 89 -8.58 -30.17 15.70
CA THR A 89 -9.32 -30.51 16.93
C THR A 89 -8.92 -29.64 18.12
N SER A 90 -7.68 -29.14 18.15
CA SER A 90 -7.17 -28.35 19.27
C SER A 90 -7.84 -26.99 19.43
N SER A 91 -8.22 -26.34 18.32
CA SER A 91 -8.94 -25.07 18.36
C SER A 91 -10.37 -25.26 18.82
N ASN A 92 -11.02 -26.37 18.45
CA ASN A 92 -12.36 -26.72 18.95
C ASN A 92 -12.37 -26.97 20.47
N ASP A 93 -11.38 -27.70 20.98
CA ASP A 93 -11.24 -27.96 22.42
C ASP A 93 -11.02 -26.67 23.23
N LEU A 94 -10.24 -25.74 22.68
CA LEU A 94 -10.05 -24.43 23.29
C LEU A 94 -11.33 -23.59 23.23
N VAL A 95 -11.98 -23.49 22.08
CA VAL A 95 -13.25 -22.75 21.93
C VAL A 95 -14.30 -23.28 22.90
N THR A 96 -14.43 -24.60 23.01
CA THR A 96 -15.33 -25.23 23.99
C THR A 96 -14.97 -24.83 25.42
N ALA A 97 -13.68 -24.79 25.77
CA ALA A 97 -13.23 -24.36 27.09
C ALA A 97 -13.54 -22.86 27.35
N LEU A 98 -13.36 -22.01 26.34
CA LEU A 98 -13.69 -20.58 26.41
C LEU A 98 -15.20 -20.38 26.59
N CYS A 99 -16.04 -21.09 25.84
CA CYS A 99 -17.50 -21.04 25.99
C CYS A 99 -17.94 -21.51 27.39
N HIS A 100 -17.36 -22.61 27.90
CA HIS A 100 -17.65 -23.06 29.26
C HIS A 100 -17.28 -22.04 30.34
N VAL A 101 -16.21 -21.25 30.15
CA VAL A 101 -15.85 -20.16 31.08
C VAL A 101 -16.79 -18.97 30.91
N ASN A 102 -17.21 -18.68 29.68
CA ASN A 102 -18.18 -17.64 29.39
C ASN A 102 -19.53 -17.94 30.07
N GLU A 103 -20.04 -19.16 29.93
CA GLU A 103 -21.33 -19.60 30.47
C GLU A 103 -21.26 -19.98 31.97
N GLY A 104 -20.21 -20.72 32.37
CA GLY A 104 -20.19 -21.47 33.63
C GLY A 104 -19.86 -20.67 34.89
N ILE A 105 -19.25 -19.49 34.80
CA ILE A 105 -18.97 -18.67 35.99
C ILE A 105 -20.25 -17.91 36.43
N LEU A 106 -21.12 -17.52 35.50
CA LEU A 106 -22.20 -16.55 35.74
C LEU A 106 -23.61 -17.15 35.81
N GLU A 107 -23.82 -18.38 35.34
CA GLU A 107 -25.09 -19.10 35.60
C GLU A 107 -25.28 -19.50 37.06
N THR A 108 -24.31 -19.19 37.94
CA THR A 108 -24.54 -19.29 39.38
C THR A 108 -25.59 -18.24 39.78
N PRO A 109 -26.84 -18.59 40.12
CA PRO A 109 -27.98 -17.64 40.22
C PRO A 109 -27.88 -16.62 41.37
N ARG A 110 -26.72 -16.50 42.00
CA ARG A 110 -26.46 -15.76 43.24
C ARG A 110 -25.19 -14.89 43.18
N LEU A 111 -24.40 -14.92 42.10
CA LEU A 111 -23.38 -13.88 41.81
C LEU A 111 -24.04 -12.55 41.39
N ALA A 112 -25.22 -12.61 40.79
CA ALA A 112 -26.09 -11.45 40.51
C ALA A 112 -26.53 -10.67 41.78
N ARG A 113 -26.19 -11.16 42.98
CA ARG A 113 -26.46 -10.50 44.27
C ARG A 113 -25.21 -9.85 44.89
N LEU A 114 -24.05 -9.96 44.25
CA LEU A 114 -22.86 -9.21 44.61
C LEU A 114 -23.07 -7.72 44.34
N ASP A 115 -22.25 -6.89 44.98
CA ASP A 115 -22.17 -5.47 44.64
C ASP A 115 -21.83 -5.29 43.15
N THR A 116 -22.46 -4.31 42.52
CA THR A 116 -22.39 -4.10 41.07
C THR A 116 -20.96 -3.84 40.57
N ILE A 117 -20.12 -3.19 41.37
CA ILE A 117 -18.71 -2.91 41.03
C ILE A 117 -17.92 -4.22 41.03
N VAL A 118 -18.25 -5.12 41.95
CA VAL A 118 -17.66 -6.47 42.00
C VAL A 118 -18.07 -7.29 40.79
N GLN A 119 -19.35 -7.22 40.38
CA GLN A 119 -19.82 -7.88 39.15
C GLN A 119 -19.06 -7.37 37.92
N PHE A 120 -18.90 -6.05 37.78
CA PHE A 120 -18.14 -5.46 36.68
C PHE A 120 -16.67 -5.89 36.66
N ARG A 121 -16.02 -5.95 37.83
CA ARG A 121 -14.65 -6.44 37.96
C ARG A 121 -14.52 -7.90 37.52
N VAL A 122 -15.48 -8.76 37.88
CA VAL A 122 -15.52 -10.16 37.43
C VAL A 122 -15.60 -10.25 35.91
N GLU A 123 -16.43 -9.42 35.28
CA GLU A 123 -16.56 -9.39 33.81
C GLU A 123 -15.25 -9.04 33.12
N ILE A 124 -14.57 -7.98 33.58
CA ILE A 124 -13.26 -7.57 33.05
C ILE A 124 -12.24 -8.69 33.22
N THR A 125 -12.11 -9.25 34.43
CA THR A 125 -11.11 -10.28 34.71
C THR A 125 -11.39 -11.58 33.93
N ARG A 126 -12.66 -11.95 33.76
CA ARG A 126 -13.09 -13.08 32.91
C ARG A 126 -12.66 -12.87 31.47
N ARG A 127 -13.02 -11.73 30.87
CA ARG A 127 -12.65 -11.39 29.49
C ARG A 127 -11.12 -11.37 29.32
N ASN A 128 -10.40 -10.75 30.25
CA ASN A 128 -8.94 -10.72 30.24
C ASN A 128 -8.31 -12.12 30.30
N SER A 129 -8.83 -13.01 31.16
CA SER A 129 -8.35 -14.39 31.28
C SER A 129 -8.53 -15.18 29.97
N MET A 130 -9.65 -14.96 29.28
CA MET A 130 -9.92 -15.56 27.97
C MET A 130 -8.97 -15.01 26.90
N CYS A 131 -8.76 -13.70 26.88
CA CYS A 131 -7.79 -13.03 26.01
C CYS A 131 -6.37 -13.61 26.17
N GLU A 132 -5.89 -13.75 27.41
CA GLU A 132 -4.58 -14.33 27.70
C GLU A 132 -4.48 -15.80 27.27
N ALA A 133 -5.55 -16.58 27.43
CA ALA A 133 -5.59 -17.97 26.98
C ALA A 133 -5.51 -18.08 25.44
N VAL A 134 -6.22 -17.21 24.72
CA VAL A 134 -6.16 -17.12 23.25
C VAL A 134 -4.74 -16.77 22.79
N LEU A 135 -4.11 -15.78 23.42
CA LEU A 135 -2.72 -15.41 23.12
C LEU A 135 -1.74 -16.55 23.37
N PHE A 136 -1.92 -17.24 24.49
CA PHE A 136 -1.08 -18.38 24.84
C PHE A 136 -1.24 -19.53 23.83
N TYR A 137 -2.46 -19.80 23.39
CA TYR A 137 -2.70 -20.78 22.33
C TYR A 137 -2.04 -20.38 21.01
N ALA A 138 -2.14 -19.11 20.59
CA ALA A 138 -1.49 -18.62 19.39
C ALA A 138 0.05 -18.79 19.45
N GLN A 139 0.64 -18.53 20.62
CA GLN A 139 2.07 -18.79 20.88
C GLN A 139 2.43 -20.27 20.70
N LEU A 140 1.60 -21.19 21.24
CA LEU A 140 1.86 -22.63 21.12
C LEU A 140 1.72 -23.13 19.68
N VAL A 141 0.70 -22.67 18.94
CA VAL A 141 0.53 -22.99 17.51
C VAL A 141 1.76 -22.56 16.72
N HIS A 142 2.24 -21.34 16.96
CA HIS A 142 3.45 -20.84 16.31
C HIS A 142 4.70 -21.62 16.72
N GLN A 143 4.84 -21.98 18.00
CA GLN A 143 5.96 -22.79 18.49
C GLN A 143 5.97 -24.18 17.86
N ARG A 144 4.81 -24.81 17.69
CA ARG A 144 4.68 -26.10 16.98
C ARG A 144 5.18 -26.03 15.54
N LEU A 145 4.81 -24.99 14.80
CA LEU A 145 5.32 -24.76 13.44
C LEU A 145 6.84 -24.54 13.44
N LYS A 146 7.36 -23.84 14.45
CA LYS A 146 8.80 -23.66 14.61
C LYS A 146 9.51 -24.99 14.85
N ASP A 147 8.97 -25.82 15.74
CA ASP A 147 9.55 -27.12 16.08
C ASP A 147 9.46 -28.13 14.93
N SER A 148 8.49 -27.99 14.03
CA SER A 148 8.42 -28.77 12.78
C SER A 148 9.43 -28.33 11.71
N GLY A 149 10.18 -27.24 11.96
CA GLY A 149 11.17 -26.68 11.03
C GLY A 149 10.56 -25.81 9.92
N PHE A 150 9.27 -25.47 10.01
CA PHE A 150 8.57 -24.71 8.97
C PHE A 150 9.25 -23.37 8.64
N TYR A 151 9.73 -22.64 9.65
CA TYR A 151 10.36 -21.33 9.46
C TYR A 151 11.78 -21.42 8.90
N ASP A 152 12.49 -22.53 9.13
CA ASP A 152 13.85 -22.76 8.63
C ASP A 152 13.85 -23.43 7.25
N ASP A 153 12.72 -24.00 6.82
CA ASP A 153 12.58 -24.63 5.52
C ASP A 153 12.71 -23.61 4.37
N VAL A 154 13.72 -23.82 3.54
CA VAL A 154 14.03 -23.02 2.35
C VAL A 154 13.60 -23.72 1.05
N SER A 155 13.00 -24.91 1.14
CA SER A 155 12.53 -25.63 -0.03
C SER A 155 11.31 -24.94 -0.67
N ALA A 156 11.10 -25.22 -1.96
CA ALA A 156 9.96 -24.71 -2.72
C ALA A 156 8.66 -24.97 -1.96
N PHE A 157 7.76 -23.98 -1.99
CA PHE A 157 6.48 -24.08 -1.30
C PHE A 157 5.70 -25.32 -1.75
N LYS A 158 5.15 -26.03 -0.76
CA LYS A 158 4.11 -27.04 -0.94
C LYS A 158 3.06 -26.77 0.13
N THR A 159 1.79 -26.82 -0.27
CA THR A 159 0.69 -26.73 0.68
C THR A 159 0.81 -27.85 1.71
N SER A 160 0.77 -27.48 2.99
CA SER A 160 0.78 -28.41 4.11
C SER A 160 -0.50 -28.24 4.90
N ASP A 161 -1.15 -29.36 5.21
CA ASP A 161 -2.35 -29.38 6.05
C ASP A 161 -2.06 -28.78 7.42
N GLU A 162 -0.85 -28.97 7.96
CA GLU A 162 -0.45 -28.42 9.26
C GLU A 162 -0.40 -26.88 9.24
N VAL A 163 0.15 -26.30 8.17
CA VAL A 163 0.26 -24.84 8.02
C VAL A 163 -1.12 -24.21 7.81
N CYS A 164 -1.96 -24.85 6.99
CA CYS A 164 -3.32 -24.36 6.74
C CYS A 164 -4.19 -24.48 7.99
N ALA A 165 -4.11 -25.61 8.70
CA ALA A 165 -4.81 -25.81 9.96
C ALA A 165 -4.37 -24.79 11.01
N ALA A 166 -3.08 -24.52 11.14
CA ALA A 166 -2.57 -23.50 12.08
C ALA A 166 -3.15 -22.11 11.80
N LEU A 167 -3.18 -21.66 10.54
CA LEU A 167 -3.79 -20.39 10.17
C LEU A 167 -5.30 -20.36 10.47
N ASN A 168 -6.01 -21.45 10.16
CA ASN A 168 -7.45 -21.52 10.38
C ASN A 168 -7.81 -21.65 11.87
N ASP A 169 -7.00 -22.36 12.65
CA ASP A 169 -7.11 -22.48 14.11
C ASP A 169 -7.02 -21.10 14.76
N LEU A 170 -5.98 -20.36 14.37
CA LEU A 170 -5.78 -18.98 14.78
C LEU A 170 -7.06 -18.16 14.54
N GLU A 171 -7.58 -18.14 13.31
CA GLU A 171 -8.74 -17.28 12.99
C GLU A 171 -10.03 -17.77 13.64
N TYR A 172 -10.20 -19.07 13.77
CA TYR A 172 -11.38 -19.64 14.44
C TYR A 172 -11.43 -19.23 15.92
N VAL A 173 -10.31 -19.35 16.63
CA VAL A 173 -10.21 -18.96 18.05
C VAL A 173 -10.39 -17.45 18.21
N TRP A 174 -9.71 -16.64 17.39
CA TRP A 174 -9.87 -15.18 17.43
C TRP A 174 -11.30 -14.74 17.15
N ARG A 175 -11.92 -15.28 16.08
CA ARG A 175 -13.30 -14.94 15.74
C ARG A 175 -14.25 -15.27 16.87
N THR A 176 -14.06 -16.40 17.54
CA THR A 176 -14.89 -16.80 18.69
C THR A 176 -14.85 -15.73 19.78
N ILE A 177 -13.67 -15.29 20.24
CA ILE A 177 -13.59 -14.29 21.30
C ILE A 177 -14.06 -12.90 20.84
N ALA A 178 -13.84 -12.54 19.58
CA ALA A 178 -14.25 -11.26 19.01
C ALA A 178 -15.76 -11.15 18.77
N THR A 179 -16.45 -12.27 18.49
CA THR A 179 -17.91 -12.30 18.24
C THR A 179 -18.71 -12.87 19.40
N MET A 180 -18.05 -13.24 20.51
CA MET A 180 -18.76 -13.63 21.73
C MET A 180 -19.71 -12.49 22.10
N PRO A 181 -21.02 -12.78 22.26
CA PRO A 181 -21.99 -11.75 22.62
C PRO A 181 -21.47 -10.97 23.82
N ASP A 182 -21.62 -9.64 23.79
CA ASP A 182 -21.66 -8.91 25.05
C ASP A 182 -22.86 -9.49 25.80
N ASP A 183 -22.58 -10.34 26.78
CA ASP A 183 -23.61 -11.09 27.48
C ASP A 183 -24.68 -10.11 27.93
N LEU A 184 -25.96 -10.49 27.86
CA LEU A 184 -27.08 -9.67 28.38
C LEU A 184 -26.82 -9.18 29.83
N HIS A 185 -25.94 -9.90 30.54
CA HIS A 185 -25.40 -9.54 31.83
C HIS A 185 -24.49 -8.30 31.83
N LEU A 186 -23.59 -8.12 30.85
CA LEU A 186 -22.68 -6.98 30.77
C LEU A 186 -23.45 -5.65 30.71
N GLU A 187 -24.45 -5.53 29.83
CA GLU A 187 -25.26 -4.30 29.73
C GLU A 187 -26.06 -4.03 31.02
N THR A 188 -26.50 -5.09 31.71
CA THR A 188 -27.17 -4.98 33.02
C THR A 188 -26.21 -4.44 34.08
N VAL A 189 -24.98 -4.97 34.11
CA VAL A 189 -23.93 -4.56 35.05
C VAL A 189 -23.47 -3.13 34.76
N VAL A 190 -23.20 -2.78 33.50
CA VAL A 190 -22.80 -1.43 33.07
C VAL A 190 -23.84 -0.39 33.46
N SER A 191 -25.13 -0.66 33.19
CA SER A 191 -26.22 0.25 33.58
C SER A 191 -26.30 0.45 35.10
N ALA A 192 -26.03 -0.62 35.86
CA ALA A 192 -26.04 -0.55 37.31
C ALA A 192 -24.80 0.17 37.87
N VAL A 193 -23.62 0.06 37.25
CA VAL A 193 -22.41 0.85 37.61
C VAL A 193 -22.64 2.32 37.31
N GLU A 194 -23.25 2.64 36.17
CA GLU A 194 -23.59 4.03 35.85
C GLU A 194 -24.54 4.66 36.89
N ALA A 195 -25.48 3.87 37.40
CA ALA A 195 -26.39 4.30 38.45
C ALA A 195 -25.71 4.59 39.80
N THR A 196 -24.52 4.02 40.08
CA THR A 196 -23.75 4.36 41.30
C THR A 196 -22.99 5.69 41.15
N GLY A 197 -22.80 6.18 39.92
CA GLY A 197 -22.04 7.39 39.62
C GLY A 197 -20.52 7.21 39.65
N GLU A 198 -20.01 5.98 39.79
CA GLU A 198 -18.57 5.70 39.84
C GLU A 198 -17.90 5.72 38.46
N ALA A 199 -18.60 5.26 37.42
CA ALA A 199 -18.13 5.27 36.03
C ALA A 199 -19.30 5.48 35.07
N THR A 200 -19.03 6.04 33.89
CA THR A 200 -20.04 6.16 32.83
C THR A 200 -20.17 4.86 32.05
N ALA A 201 -21.35 4.62 31.46
CA ALA A 201 -21.54 3.41 30.64
C ALA A 201 -20.54 3.32 29.48
N ASP A 202 -20.16 4.46 28.89
CA ASP A 202 -19.16 4.53 27.83
C ASP A 202 -17.76 4.14 28.30
N GLN A 203 -17.35 4.57 29.50
CA GLN A 203 -16.06 4.19 30.07
C GLN A 203 -16.02 2.68 30.32
N CYS A 204 -17.07 2.11 30.90
CA CYS A 204 -17.15 0.68 31.16
C CYS A 204 -17.07 -0.17 29.88
N ARG A 205 -17.77 0.25 28.82
CA ARG A 205 -17.67 -0.41 27.51
C ARG A 205 -16.26 -0.31 26.94
N ALA A 206 -15.66 0.86 26.98
CA ALA A 206 -14.29 1.07 26.51
C ALA A 206 -13.28 0.19 27.26
N ASP A 207 -13.42 0.04 28.58
CA ASP A 207 -12.55 -0.80 29.40
C ASP A 207 -12.62 -2.27 28.98
N VAL A 208 -13.82 -2.79 28.66
CA VAL A 208 -13.99 -4.18 28.19
C VAL A 208 -13.48 -4.36 26.75
N THR A 209 -13.81 -3.44 25.83
CA THR A 209 -13.42 -3.55 24.42
C THR A 209 -11.91 -3.39 24.24
N SER A 210 -11.26 -2.50 25.01
CA SER A 210 -9.82 -2.23 24.92
C SER A 210 -8.94 -3.44 25.25
N LEU A 211 -9.48 -4.46 25.92
CA LEU A 211 -8.78 -5.72 26.17
C LEU A 211 -8.54 -6.55 24.90
N LEU A 212 -9.32 -6.33 23.83
CA LEU A 212 -9.24 -7.10 22.60
C LEU A 212 -8.14 -6.61 21.65
N ASP A 213 -7.82 -5.31 21.66
CA ASP A 213 -6.85 -4.73 20.70
C ASP A 213 -5.43 -5.30 20.83
N PRO A 214 -4.84 -5.43 22.04
CA PRO A 214 -3.51 -6.03 22.19
C PRO A 214 -3.51 -7.50 21.75
N VAL A 215 -4.62 -8.20 21.99
CA VAL A 215 -4.79 -9.60 21.58
C VAL A 215 -4.82 -9.70 20.07
N PHE A 216 -5.64 -8.87 19.42
CA PHE A 216 -5.73 -8.80 17.96
C PHE A 216 -4.38 -8.53 17.31
N ASN A 217 -3.64 -7.53 17.80
CA ASN A 217 -2.36 -7.14 17.21
C ASN A 217 -1.33 -8.27 17.30
N GLN A 218 -1.23 -8.94 18.44
CA GLN A 218 -0.31 -10.04 18.62
C GLN A 218 -0.74 -11.28 17.83
N TYR A 219 -2.05 -11.54 17.77
CA TYR A 219 -2.66 -12.57 16.94
C TYR A 219 -2.36 -12.36 15.45
N ASP A 220 -2.60 -11.15 14.95
CA ASP A 220 -2.40 -10.80 13.55
C ASP A 220 -0.93 -10.88 13.18
N THR A 221 -0.04 -10.49 14.10
CA THR A 221 1.42 -10.69 13.95
C THR A 221 1.76 -12.17 13.72
N TYR A 222 1.24 -13.09 14.53
CA TYR A 222 1.50 -14.54 14.32
C TYR A 222 0.91 -15.06 13.01
N SER A 223 -0.31 -14.62 12.66
CA SER A 223 -0.95 -14.94 11.38
C SER A 223 -0.07 -14.48 10.20
N MET A 224 0.40 -13.23 10.24
CA MET A 224 1.22 -12.65 9.19
C MET A 224 2.63 -13.25 9.11
N LEU A 225 3.22 -13.74 10.21
CA LEU A 225 4.49 -14.48 10.16
C LEU A 225 4.36 -15.78 9.35
N ILE A 226 3.26 -16.52 9.55
CA ILE A 226 2.99 -17.74 8.78
C ILE A 226 2.73 -17.41 7.30
N VAL A 227 1.86 -16.43 7.04
CA VAL A 227 1.52 -15.98 5.68
C VAL A 227 2.76 -15.50 4.91
N SER A 228 3.60 -14.67 5.55
CA SER A 228 4.82 -14.15 4.94
C SER A 228 5.80 -15.28 4.61
N LYS A 229 5.92 -16.29 5.49
CA LYS A 229 6.77 -17.45 5.21
C LYS A 229 6.27 -18.28 4.02
N ILE A 230 4.95 -18.41 3.84
CA ILE A 230 4.36 -19.03 2.63
C ILE A 230 4.80 -18.25 1.38
N ALA A 231 4.60 -16.94 1.38
CA ALA A 231 4.96 -16.09 0.24
C ALA A 231 6.46 -16.14 -0.10
N VAL A 232 7.34 -16.11 0.91
CA VAL A 232 8.80 -16.26 0.74
C VAL A 232 9.16 -17.61 0.10
N ARG A 233 8.49 -18.70 0.47
CA ARG A 233 8.73 -20.02 -0.14
C ARG A 233 8.21 -20.14 -1.58
N MET A 234 7.25 -19.29 -1.98
CA MET A 234 6.78 -19.18 -3.35
C MET A 234 7.66 -18.27 -4.22
N GLN A 235 8.41 -17.35 -3.59
CA GLN A 235 9.22 -16.34 -4.30
C GLN A 235 10.23 -16.95 -5.28
N ALA A 236 11.02 -17.95 -4.88
CA ALA A 236 12.07 -18.49 -5.74
C ALA A 236 11.51 -19.17 -7.03
N PRO A 237 10.46 -20.01 -6.96
CA PRO A 237 9.76 -20.48 -8.15
C PRO A 237 9.14 -19.35 -8.99
N LEU A 238 8.47 -18.37 -8.36
CA LEU A 238 7.88 -17.23 -9.06
C LEU A 238 8.94 -16.43 -9.83
N LYS A 239 10.06 -16.12 -9.18
CA LYS A 239 11.23 -15.48 -9.80
C LYS A 239 11.70 -16.24 -11.04
N LYS A 240 11.77 -17.57 -10.95
CA LYS A 240 12.17 -18.42 -12.07
C LYS A 240 11.17 -18.34 -13.23
N CYS A 241 9.87 -18.45 -12.95
CA CYS A 241 8.84 -18.33 -13.98
C CYS A 241 8.83 -16.95 -14.63
N ILE A 242 8.92 -15.88 -13.83
CA ILE A 242 8.95 -14.49 -14.31
C ILE A 242 10.22 -14.22 -15.11
N PHE A 243 11.36 -14.80 -14.74
CA PHE A 243 12.59 -14.74 -15.55
C PHE A 243 12.35 -15.38 -16.93
N HIS A 244 11.81 -16.60 -17.00
CA HIS A 244 11.55 -17.24 -18.30
C HIS A 244 10.52 -16.50 -19.14
N LEU A 245 9.50 -15.93 -18.51
CA LEU A 245 8.55 -15.02 -19.16
C LEU A 245 9.28 -13.82 -19.77
N ALA A 246 10.02 -13.05 -18.96
CA ALA A 246 10.67 -11.82 -19.39
C ALA A 246 11.62 -12.05 -20.58
N TRP A 247 12.38 -13.14 -20.53
CA TRP A 247 13.41 -13.51 -21.48
C TRP A 247 12.95 -14.49 -22.57
N SER A 248 11.64 -14.62 -22.77
CA SER A 248 11.10 -15.42 -23.87
C SER A 248 11.43 -14.82 -25.25
N PRO A 249 11.46 -15.62 -26.34
CA PRO A 249 11.65 -15.09 -27.68
C PRO A 249 10.53 -14.13 -28.11
N ASP A 250 10.85 -13.10 -28.89
CA ASP A 250 9.86 -12.12 -29.40
C ASP A 250 8.82 -12.74 -30.34
N THR A 251 9.09 -13.94 -30.87
CA THR A 251 8.13 -14.73 -31.65
C THR A 251 7.07 -15.42 -30.79
N LEU A 252 7.27 -15.51 -29.48
CA LEU A 252 6.32 -16.13 -28.55
C LEU A 252 5.42 -15.05 -27.94
N PRO A 253 4.09 -15.07 -28.22
CA PRO A 253 3.16 -14.13 -27.64
C PRO A 253 3.16 -14.17 -26.10
N THR A 254 2.92 -13.02 -25.46
CA THR A 254 2.88 -12.93 -23.99
C THR A 254 1.86 -13.89 -23.39
N THR A 255 0.71 -14.07 -24.05
CA THR A 255 -0.36 -14.99 -23.64
C THR A 255 0.11 -16.43 -23.51
N ASP A 256 1.10 -16.84 -24.30
CA ASP A 256 1.66 -18.19 -24.27
C ASP A 256 2.87 -18.26 -23.33
N ALA A 257 3.70 -17.21 -23.31
CA ALA A 257 4.89 -17.12 -22.46
C ALA A 257 4.55 -17.08 -20.96
N ILE A 258 3.38 -16.56 -20.59
CA ILE A 258 2.94 -16.43 -19.20
C ILE A 258 2.35 -17.73 -18.62
N VAL A 259 1.94 -18.67 -19.47
CA VAL A 259 1.24 -19.90 -19.05
C VAL A 259 1.96 -20.64 -17.91
N PRO A 260 3.30 -20.87 -17.94
CA PRO A 260 3.96 -21.58 -16.84
C PRO A 260 3.90 -20.84 -15.49
N LEU A 261 3.85 -19.50 -15.51
CA LEU A 261 3.65 -18.70 -14.30
C LEU A 261 2.22 -18.84 -13.78
N GLN A 262 1.23 -18.77 -14.68
CA GLN A 262 -0.18 -18.94 -14.32
C GLN A 262 -0.47 -20.35 -13.80
N GLU A 263 0.04 -21.39 -14.45
CA GLU A 263 -0.11 -22.78 -13.99
C GLU A 263 0.50 -23.00 -12.59
N TYR A 264 1.67 -22.41 -12.34
CA TYR A 264 2.29 -22.45 -11.01
C TYR A 264 1.40 -21.75 -9.97
N LEU A 265 0.93 -20.54 -10.26
CA LEU A 265 0.06 -19.78 -9.35
C LEU A 265 -1.26 -20.52 -9.11
N ASP A 266 -1.93 -20.95 -10.17
CA ASP A 266 -3.25 -21.59 -10.13
C ASP A 266 -3.22 -22.88 -9.29
N SER A 267 -2.26 -23.77 -9.54
CA SER A 267 -2.13 -25.02 -8.79
C SER A 267 -1.97 -24.80 -7.28
N HIS A 268 -1.15 -23.83 -6.87
CA HIS A 268 -0.91 -23.56 -5.45
C HIS A 268 -2.04 -22.74 -4.82
N LEU A 269 -2.60 -21.75 -5.51
CA LEU A 269 -3.69 -20.92 -5.02
C LEU A 269 -5.00 -21.71 -4.91
N ILE A 270 -5.29 -22.63 -5.84
CA ILE A 270 -6.42 -23.57 -5.69
C ILE A 270 -6.22 -24.43 -4.45
N SER A 271 -5.03 -25.03 -4.28
CA SER A 271 -4.73 -25.86 -3.11
C SER A 271 -4.88 -25.08 -1.79
N LEU A 272 -4.40 -23.84 -1.75
CA LEU A 272 -4.55 -22.95 -0.59
C LEU A 272 -6.01 -22.54 -0.36
N ASN A 273 -6.76 -22.21 -1.41
CA ASN A 273 -8.18 -21.85 -1.30
C ASN A 273 -9.02 -23.04 -0.77
N MET A 274 -8.69 -24.26 -1.19
CA MET A 274 -9.35 -25.47 -0.69
C MET A 274 -9.05 -25.70 0.81
N ASN A 275 -7.86 -25.36 1.28
CA ASN A 275 -7.42 -25.66 2.66
C ASN A 275 -7.49 -24.47 3.63
N LEU A 276 -7.65 -23.24 3.17
CA LEU A 276 -7.78 -22.04 4.00
C LEU A 276 -9.21 -21.54 4.04
N ILE A 277 -9.60 -20.92 5.16
CA ILE A 277 -10.81 -20.11 5.21
C ILE A 277 -10.63 -18.82 4.38
N PRO A 278 -11.71 -18.21 3.87
CA PRO A 278 -11.62 -17.09 2.94
C PRO A 278 -10.73 -15.93 3.40
N LYS A 279 -10.84 -15.52 4.68
CA LYS A 279 -10.04 -14.42 5.22
C LYS A 279 -8.53 -14.70 5.19
N ASN A 280 -8.11 -15.92 5.55
CA ASN A 280 -6.70 -16.31 5.51
C ASN A 280 -6.21 -16.50 4.08
N PHE A 281 -7.05 -17.05 3.19
CA PHE A 281 -6.72 -17.16 1.79
C PHE A 281 -6.44 -15.78 1.17
N HIS A 282 -7.28 -14.77 1.45
CA HIS A 282 -7.05 -13.41 0.95
C HIS A 282 -5.75 -12.79 1.48
N LYS A 283 -5.38 -13.04 2.75
CA LYS A 283 -4.07 -12.61 3.28
C LYS A 283 -2.91 -13.22 2.48
N VAL A 284 -2.97 -14.52 2.21
CA VAL A 284 -1.94 -15.21 1.40
C VAL A 284 -1.94 -14.69 -0.03
N LEU A 285 -3.11 -14.54 -0.65
CA LEU A 285 -3.26 -14.02 -2.01
C LEU A 285 -2.62 -12.64 -2.16
N ASN A 286 -2.81 -11.75 -1.18
CA ASN A 286 -2.17 -10.43 -1.16
C ASN A 286 -0.64 -10.53 -1.10
N CYS A 287 -0.08 -11.31 -0.18
CA CYS A 287 1.38 -11.45 -0.09
C CYS A 287 2.00 -12.11 -1.34
N VAL A 288 1.30 -13.07 -1.96
CA VAL A 288 1.75 -13.68 -3.22
C VAL A 288 1.71 -12.66 -4.37
N TRP A 289 0.70 -11.78 -4.40
CA TRP A 289 0.63 -10.67 -5.35
C TRP A 289 1.80 -9.70 -5.16
N GLU A 290 2.07 -9.26 -3.92
CA GLU A 290 3.19 -8.37 -3.60
C GLU A 290 4.54 -8.96 -4.03
N VAL A 291 4.79 -10.24 -3.74
CA VAL A 291 5.99 -10.94 -4.20
C VAL A 291 6.06 -11.03 -5.73
N THR A 292 4.94 -11.26 -6.40
CA THR A 292 4.87 -11.32 -7.87
C THR A 292 5.24 -9.97 -8.50
N VAL A 293 4.66 -8.88 -8.00
CA VAL A 293 4.96 -7.50 -8.45
C VAL A 293 6.40 -7.12 -8.14
N PHE A 294 6.91 -7.52 -6.97
CA PHE A 294 8.30 -7.32 -6.59
C PHE A 294 9.26 -8.01 -7.58
N GLU A 295 9.02 -9.27 -7.92
CA GLU A 295 9.88 -10.01 -8.86
C GLU A 295 9.78 -9.46 -10.29
N LEU A 296 8.62 -8.97 -10.73
CA LEU A 296 8.49 -8.22 -11.99
C LEU A 296 9.37 -6.97 -12.00
N GLY A 297 9.29 -6.16 -10.92
CA GLY A 297 10.15 -4.99 -10.76
C GLY A 297 11.63 -5.35 -10.75
N HIS A 298 12.01 -6.42 -10.04
CA HIS A 298 13.39 -6.92 -10.01
C HIS A 298 13.88 -7.36 -11.39
N GLN A 299 13.05 -7.98 -12.24
CA GLN A 299 13.46 -8.30 -13.62
C GLN A 299 13.70 -7.03 -14.45
N MET A 300 12.92 -5.97 -14.23
CA MET A 300 13.16 -4.69 -14.91
C MET A 300 14.48 -4.07 -14.48
N ASP A 301 14.81 -4.13 -13.19
CA ASP A 301 16.05 -3.57 -12.63
C ASP A 301 17.29 -4.43 -12.93
N GLY A 302 17.09 -5.72 -13.22
CA GLY A 302 18.14 -6.66 -13.57
C GLY A 302 18.62 -6.55 -15.02
N GLY A 303 19.94 -6.65 -15.23
CA GLY A 303 20.60 -6.66 -16.54
C GLY A 303 20.89 -5.27 -17.12
N SER A 304 21.97 -5.14 -17.90
CA SER A 304 22.24 -3.90 -18.66
C SER A 304 21.21 -3.75 -19.78
N GLY A 305 20.81 -2.50 -20.08
CA GLY A 305 19.83 -2.20 -21.15
C GLY A 305 20.16 -2.86 -22.48
N ASP A 306 21.46 -2.99 -22.79
CA ASP A 306 22.00 -3.56 -24.03
C ASP A 306 21.75 -5.07 -24.21
N THR A 307 21.32 -5.77 -23.16
CA THR A 307 21.06 -7.22 -23.24
C THR A 307 19.58 -7.56 -23.40
N LYS A 308 18.68 -6.57 -23.27
CA LYS A 308 17.24 -6.81 -23.25
C LYS A 308 16.68 -6.87 -24.67
N MET A 309 15.84 -7.87 -24.92
CA MET A 309 15.18 -8.06 -26.22
C MET A 309 14.18 -6.94 -26.53
N SER A 310 13.88 -6.70 -27.81
CA SER A 310 12.99 -5.61 -28.24
C SER A 310 11.60 -5.69 -27.62
N GLY A 311 11.07 -6.90 -27.41
CA GLY A 311 9.76 -7.14 -26.78
C GLY A 311 9.80 -7.26 -25.25
N PHE A 312 10.95 -7.07 -24.59
CA PHE A 312 11.11 -7.37 -23.15
C PHE A 312 10.14 -6.58 -22.26
N TYR A 313 10.10 -5.24 -22.41
CA TYR A 313 9.27 -4.37 -21.57
C TYR A 313 7.78 -4.46 -21.94
N GLU A 314 7.48 -4.64 -23.22
CA GLU A 314 6.11 -4.85 -23.70
C GLU A 314 5.53 -6.14 -23.13
N ARG A 315 6.28 -7.25 -23.19
CA ARG A 315 5.88 -8.53 -22.61
C ARG A 315 5.63 -8.44 -21.11
N LEU A 316 6.51 -7.77 -20.36
CA LEU A 316 6.31 -7.58 -18.92
C LEU A 316 5.09 -6.70 -18.61
N TYR A 317 4.83 -5.68 -19.43
CA TYR A 317 3.65 -4.82 -19.28
C TYR A 317 2.36 -5.60 -19.53
N GLU A 318 2.27 -6.33 -20.64
CA GLU A 318 1.12 -7.19 -20.96
C GLU A 318 0.91 -8.28 -19.92
N ALA A 319 1.99 -8.93 -19.47
CA ALA A 319 1.90 -9.94 -18.44
C ALA A 319 1.40 -9.37 -17.11
N LEU A 320 1.79 -8.15 -16.75
CA LEU A 320 1.26 -7.48 -15.56
C LEU A 320 -0.26 -7.26 -15.68
N GLU A 321 -0.77 -6.85 -16.84
CA GLU A 321 -2.23 -6.71 -17.04
C GLU A 321 -2.95 -8.06 -16.88
N LEU A 322 -2.42 -9.13 -17.50
CA LEU A 322 -2.98 -10.48 -17.36
C LEU A 322 -2.93 -10.98 -15.90
N LEU A 323 -1.89 -10.63 -15.14
CA LEU A 323 -1.80 -10.97 -13.73
C LEU A 323 -2.77 -10.14 -12.88
N VAL A 324 -2.99 -8.86 -13.19
CA VAL A 324 -4.02 -8.05 -12.52
C VAL A 324 -5.39 -8.71 -12.69
N GLU A 325 -5.75 -9.14 -13.89
CA GLU A 325 -6.99 -9.86 -14.14
C GLU A 325 -7.05 -11.20 -13.39
N PHE A 326 -5.96 -11.98 -13.44
CA PHE A 326 -5.84 -13.26 -12.74
C PHE A 326 -6.05 -13.13 -11.22
N PHE A 327 -5.39 -12.16 -10.58
CA PHE A 327 -5.50 -11.94 -9.13
C PHE A 327 -6.81 -11.26 -8.74
N HIS A 328 -7.47 -10.53 -9.65
CA HIS A 328 -8.80 -9.98 -9.42
C HIS A 328 -9.89 -11.07 -9.44
N ALA A 329 -9.74 -12.07 -10.30
CA ALA A 329 -10.61 -13.24 -10.40
C ALA A 329 -12.11 -12.89 -10.47
N GLU A 330 -12.47 -11.95 -11.34
CA GLU A 330 -13.86 -11.46 -11.53
C GLU A 330 -14.53 -10.97 -10.23
N GLY A 331 -13.74 -10.40 -9.32
CA GLY A 331 -14.22 -9.90 -8.03
C GLY A 331 -14.20 -10.93 -6.89
N ASN A 332 -13.76 -12.17 -7.15
CA ASN A 332 -13.59 -13.20 -6.13
C ASN A 332 -12.18 -13.21 -5.50
N GLY A 333 -11.25 -12.43 -6.05
CA GLY A 333 -9.87 -12.33 -5.58
C GLY A 333 -9.57 -11.00 -4.90
N LEU A 334 -8.45 -10.37 -5.26
CA LEU A 334 -8.04 -9.09 -4.70
C LEU A 334 -8.87 -7.94 -5.26
N PRO A 335 -9.23 -6.96 -4.41
CA PRO A 335 -9.94 -5.78 -4.85
C PRO A 335 -9.00 -4.85 -5.66
N PRO A 336 -9.54 -4.04 -6.60
CA PRO A 336 -8.73 -3.17 -7.47
C PRO A 336 -7.79 -2.24 -6.71
N GLU A 337 -8.18 -1.76 -5.52
CA GLU A 337 -7.41 -0.86 -4.67
C GLU A 337 -6.05 -1.47 -4.30
N ILE A 338 -6.03 -2.76 -3.94
CA ILE A 338 -4.82 -3.51 -3.60
C ILE A 338 -3.98 -3.77 -4.85
N LEU A 339 -4.62 -4.13 -5.96
CA LEU A 339 -3.93 -4.38 -7.24
C LEU A 339 -3.25 -3.11 -7.77
N THR A 340 -3.74 -1.92 -7.38
CA THR A 340 -3.05 -0.66 -7.68
C THR A 340 -1.70 -0.49 -7.00
N GLY A 341 -1.31 -1.36 -6.05
CA GLY A 341 0.05 -1.43 -5.51
C GLY A 341 1.13 -1.68 -6.58
N SER A 342 0.74 -2.20 -7.75
CA SER A 342 1.59 -2.34 -8.93
C SER A 342 1.82 -1.04 -9.73
N LYS A 343 1.15 0.08 -9.39
CA LYS A 343 1.17 1.34 -10.16
C LYS A 343 2.58 1.81 -10.52
N THR A 344 3.52 1.76 -9.59
CA THR A 344 4.90 2.18 -9.83
C THR A 344 5.58 1.31 -10.88
N VAL A 345 5.44 -0.02 -10.77
CA VAL A 345 5.99 -0.98 -11.74
C VAL A 345 5.31 -0.80 -13.10
N LYS A 346 3.97 -0.70 -13.13
CA LYS A 346 3.18 -0.47 -14.34
C LYS A 346 3.58 0.83 -15.06
N GLN A 347 3.76 1.93 -14.33
CA GLN A 347 4.16 3.21 -14.90
C GLN A 347 5.57 3.13 -15.48
N ARG A 348 6.52 2.51 -14.77
CA ARG A 348 7.88 2.30 -15.28
C ARG A 348 7.89 1.42 -16.53
N LEU A 349 7.14 0.31 -16.54
CA LEU A 349 6.99 -0.54 -17.72
C LEU A 349 6.39 0.22 -18.89
N LYS A 350 5.36 1.04 -18.62
CA LYS A 350 4.74 1.90 -19.63
C LYS A 350 5.76 2.84 -20.26
N LEU A 351 6.60 3.51 -19.47
CA LEU A 351 7.66 4.37 -20.00
C LEU A 351 8.65 3.58 -20.85
N HIS A 352 9.15 2.44 -20.35
CA HIS A 352 10.16 1.67 -21.07
C HIS A 352 9.67 1.06 -22.37
N LYS A 353 8.38 0.67 -22.46
CA LYS A 353 7.79 0.12 -23.70
C LYS A 353 7.39 1.19 -24.72
N THR A 354 7.23 2.45 -24.31
CA THR A 354 6.85 3.55 -25.22
C THR A 354 8.02 3.89 -26.12
N ASP A 355 7.82 4.08 -27.42
CA ASP A 355 8.89 4.43 -28.35
C ASP A 355 9.54 5.79 -28.05
N THR A 356 10.71 6.05 -28.64
CA THR A 356 11.54 7.21 -28.32
C THR A 356 10.88 8.53 -28.69
N ASP A 357 10.23 8.61 -29.85
CA ASP A 357 9.61 9.85 -30.31
C ASP A 357 8.41 10.21 -29.41
N THR A 358 7.56 9.24 -29.08
CA THR A 358 6.45 9.44 -28.15
C THR A 358 6.94 9.84 -26.74
N LEU A 359 8.04 9.26 -26.25
CA LEU A 359 8.64 9.68 -24.98
C LEU A 359 9.12 11.13 -25.01
N ILE A 360 9.75 11.55 -26.11
CA ILE A 360 10.20 12.94 -26.30
C ILE A 360 9.01 13.90 -26.35
N GLU A 361 7.92 13.50 -27.00
CA GLU A 361 6.68 14.28 -27.03
C GLU A 361 6.09 14.48 -25.63
N LEU A 362 5.94 13.39 -24.87
CA LEU A 362 5.47 13.43 -23.48
C LEU A 362 6.36 14.32 -22.59
N TYR A 363 7.70 14.27 -22.79
CA TYR A 363 8.61 15.16 -22.08
C TYR A 363 8.32 16.63 -22.40
N TYR A 364 8.11 16.96 -23.66
CA TYR A 364 7.84 18.35 -24.02
C TYR A 364 6.47 18.84 -23.59
N GLU A 365 5.45 17.97 -23.55
CA GLU A 365 4.18 18.27 -22.90
C GLU A 365 4.36 18.63 -21.42
N ASP A 366 5.18 17.86 -20.68
CA ASP A 366 5.54 18.18 -19.30
C ASP A 366 6.22 19.57 -19.20
N ARG A 367 7.12 19.91 -20.14
CA ARG A 367 7.76 21.24 -20.20
C ARG A 367 6.76 22.38 -20.47
N LEU A 368 5.77 22.19 -21.34
CA LEU A 368 4.69 23.17 -21.55
C LEU A 368 3.85 23.37 -20.29
N MET A 369 3.51 22.29 -19.58
CA MET A 369 2.77 22.38 -18.32
C MET A 369 3.60 23.07 -17.23
N GLU A 370 4.92 22.89 -17.21
CA GLU A 370 5.81 23.65 -16.34
C GLU A 370 5.77 25.14 -16.71
N GLN A 371 5.93 25.50 -17.98
CA GLN A 371 5.89 26.90 -18.46
C GLN A 371 4.63 27.63 -17.99
N GLN A 372 3.46 26.99 -18.06
CA GLN A 372 2.18 27.58 -17.61
C GLN A 372 2.10 27.80 -16.10
N ARG A 373 2.90 27.06 -15.32
CA ARG A 373 2.93 27.13 -13.85
C ARG A 373 3.99 28.07 -13.31
N VAL A 374 4.97 28.49 -14.12
CA VAL A 374 6.01 29.44 -13.71
C VAL A 374 5.38 30.79 -13.36
N LYS A 375 5.74 31.33 -12.18
CA LYS A 375 5.27 32.65 -11.70
C LYS A 375 6.40 33.62 -11.41
N GLU A 376 7.61 33.12 -11.20
CA GLU A 376 8.78 33.92 -10.83
C GLU A 376 9.71 34.07 -12.03
N ALA A 377 10.05 35.30 -12.36
CA ALA A 377 10.93 35.62 -13.49
C ALA A 377 12.40 35.73 -13.08
N ASN A 378 12.92 34.66 -12.47
CA ASN A 378 14.30 34.62 -11.95
C ASN A 378 15.36 34.72 -13.06
N TYR A 379 15.00 34.37 -14.29
CA TYR A 379 15.91 34.33 -15.44
C TYR A 379 15.62 35.39 -16.51
N GLY A 380 14.64 36.26 -16.26
CA GLY A 380 14.13 37.24 -17.21
C GLY A 380 12.83 36.83 -17.91
N VAL A 381 12.34 37.71 -18.77
CA VAL A 381 11.09 37.51 -19.53
C VAL A 381 11.32 37.86 -20.99
N LEU A 382 10.94 36.95 -21.88
CA LEU A 382 10.96 37.13 -23.33
C LEU A 382 9.57 37.52 -23.84
N SER A 383 9.47 38.66 -24.52
CA SER A 383 8.24 39.10 -25.19
C SER A 383 8.28 38.67 -26.66
N VAL A 384 7.32 37.85 -27.07
CA VAL A 384 7.18 37.37 -28.45
C VAL A 384 5.79 37.65 -28.99
N ARG A 385 5.63 37.60 -30.30
CA ARG A 385 4.33 37.52 -30.97
C ARG A 385 4.42 36.42 -32.03
N ALA A 386 3.41 35.57 -32.11
CA ALA A 386 3.38 34.52 -33.12
C ALA A 386 1.98 34.42 -33.73
N TYR A 387 1.91 34.08 -35.01
CA TYR A 387 0.66 33.88 -35.73
C TYR A 387 0.87 32.96 -36.94
N TYR A 388 -0.19 32.23 -37.31
CA TYR A 388 -0.18 31.39 -38.49
C TYR A 388 -0.92 32.07 -39.64
N HIS A 389 -0.26 32.24 -40.78
CA HIS A 389 -0.81 32.93 -41.95
C HIS A 389 -0.19 32.40 -43.25
N HIS A 390 -1.00 32.25 -44.29
CA HIS A 390 -0.56 31.78 -45.63
C HIS A 390 0.35 30.54 -45.61
N ASP A 391 -0.07 29.49 -44.89
CA ASP A 391 0.67 28.23 -44.76
C ASP A 391 2.06 28.35 -44.10
N SER A 392 2.29 29.45 -43.39
CA SER A 392 3.53 29.74 -42.65
C SER A 392 3.24 30.16 -41.20
N LEU A 393 4.12 29.75 -40.30
CA LEU A 393 4.16 30.24 -38.93
C LEU A 393 5.13 31.43 -38.85
N CYS A 394 4.60 32.60 -38.53
CA CYS A 394 5.38 33.81 -38.30
C CYS A 394 5.64 33.99 -36.80
N VAL A 395 6.90 34.25 -36.44
CA VAL A 395 7.36 34.40 -35.05
C VAL A 395 8.19 35.66 -34.94
N GLU A 396 7.67 36.66 -34.23
CA GLU A 396 8.35 37.91 -33.92
C GLU A 396 8.97 37.81 -32.52
N VAL A 397 10.29 37.89 -32.45
CA VAL A 397 11.03 38.05 -31.19
C VAL A 397 11.22 39.54 -30.96
N LEU A 398 10.47 40.11 -30.01
CA LEU A 398 10.39 41.56 -29.84
C LEU A 398 11.51 42.06 -28.92
N LYS A 399 11.54 41.56 -27.68
CA LYS A 399 12.49 42.01 -26.66
C LYS A 399 12.58 41.00 -25.53
N ALA A 400 13.64 41.10 -24.73
CA ALA A 400 13.67 40.51 -23.40
C ALA A 400 13.86 41.60 -22.34
N ARG A 401 13.51 41.27 -21.10
CA ARG A 401 13.76 42.12 -19.93
C ARG A 401 14.31 41.29 -18.78
N ASP A 402 15.09 41.96 -17.93
CA ASP A 402 15.66 41.39 -16.71
C ASP A 402 16.39 40.06 -16.95
N VAL A 403 17.05 39.93 -18.12
CA VAL A 403 17.90 38.76 -18.42
C VAL A 403 19.00 38.67 -17.37
N ILE A 404 19.39 37.46 -16.98
CA ILE A 404 20.43 37.28 -15.98
C ILE A 404 21.79 37.81 -16.46
N PRO A 405 22.56 38.48 -15.59
CA PRO A 405 23.92 38.90 -15.91
C PRO A 405 24.84 37.68 -15.89
N LEU A 406 25.44 37.37 -17.05
CA LEU A 406 26.34 36.23 -17.22
C LEU A 406 27.79 36.68 -17.36
N ASP A 407 28.03 37.90 -17.86
CA ASP A 407 29.37 38.48 -17.93
C ASP A 407 29.91 38.97 -16.58
N PRO A 408 31.24 38.96 -16.37
CA PRO A 408 31.90 39.61 -15.24
C PRO A 408 31.62 41.12 -15.13
N ASN A 409 31.16 41.75 -16.22
CA ASN A 409 30.84 43.17 -16.29
C ASN A 409 29.45 43.51 -15.70
N GLY A 410 28.66 42.50 -15.30
CA GLY A 410 27.31 42.66 -14.75
C GLY A 410 26.21 42.85 -15.82
N PHE A 411 26.52 42.62 -17.09
CA PHE A 411 25.60 42.59 -18.22
C PHE A 411 25.66 41.21 -18.91
N SER A 412 25.05 41.12 -20.09
CA SER A 412 25.15 39.99 -21.03
C SER A 412 25.10 40.57 -22.45
N ASP A 413 25.53 39.78 -23.43
CA ASP A 413 25.38 39.94 -24.87
C ASP A 413 24.29 38.97 -25.41
N PRO A 414 23.00 39.12 -25.04
CA PRO A 414 21.98 38.13 -25.33
C PRO A 414 21.61 38.01 -26.82
N PHE A 415 21.31 36.77 -27.23
CA PHE A 415 20.60 36.43 -28.47
C PHE A 415 19.62 35.27 -28.22
N VAL A 416 18.64 35.11 -29.12
CA VAL A 416 17.59 34.10 -28.99
C VAL A 416 17.70 33.09 -30.13
N ILE A 417 17.69 31.81 -29.78
CA ILE A 417 17.55 30.69 -30.70
C ILE A 417 16.07 30.29 -30.72
N VAL A 418 15.48 30.21 -31.91
CA VAL A 418 14.09 29.81 -32.16
C VAL A 418 14.09 28.44 -32.83
N GLU A 419 13.46 27.46 -32.19
CA GLU A 419 13.42 26.06 -32.64
C GLU A 419 11.99 25.52 -32.59
N LEU A 420 11.53 24.84 -33.64
CA LEU A 420 10.27 24.07 -33.62
C LEU A 420 10.50 22.65 -33.10
N LEU A 421 9.60 22.20 -32.21
CA LEU A 421 9.66 20.92 -31.52
C LEU A 421 8.29 20.21 -31.53
N PRO A 422 8.27 18.86 -31.50
CA PRO A 422 9.43 17.95 -31.51
C PRO A 422 10.10 17.84 -32.89
N LYS A 423 11.40 17.47 -32.92
CA LYS A 423 12.15 17.35 -34.19
C LYS A 423 11.68 16.21 -35.10
N SER A 424 11.06 15.18 -34.54
CA SER A 424 10.36 14.12 -35.29
C SER A 424 9.25 14.70 -36.19
N MET A 425 8.55 15.73 -35.69
CA MET A 425 7.48 16.42 -36.41
C MET A 425 8.00 17.51 -37.36
N PHE A 426 9.08 18.20 -36.99
CA PHE A 426 9.66 19.31 -37.75
C PHE A 426 11.10 19.03 -38.23
N PRO A 427 11.35 17.93 -38.97
CA PRO A 427 12.72 17.50 -39.30
C PRO A 427 13.46 18.44 -40.25
N HIS A 428 12.72 19.22 -41.05
CA HIS A 428 13.29 20.17 -42.02
C HIS A 428 13.33 21.62 -41.49
N SER A 429 12.84 21.85 -40.27
CA SER A 429 12.88 23.18 -39.65
C SER A 429 14.25 23.41 -39.01
N ALA A 430 15.07 24.24 -39.66
CA ALA A 430 16.34 24.70 -39.10
C ALA A 430 16.10 25.59 -37.86
N GLU A 431 17.07 25.61 -36.95
CA GLU A 431 17.13 26.60 -35.87
C GLU A 431 17.41 27.99 -36.49
N GLN A 432 16.72 29.01 -36.00
CA GLN A 432 16.92 30.40 -36.41
C GLN A 432 17.40 31.24 -35.23
N TYR A 433 18.16 32.29 -35.49
CA TYR A 433 18.91 33.04 -34.48
C TYR A 433 18.64 34.54 -34.65
N THR A 434 18.45 35.25 -33.55
CA THR A 434 18.46 36.71 -33.58
C THR A 434 19.89 37.27 -33.64
N ASP A 435 20.02 38.54 -33.99
CA ASP A 435 21.25 39.27 -33.78
C ASP A 435 21.61 39.37 -32.28
N VAL A 436 22.91 39.34 -31.99
CA VAL A 436 23.47 39.55 -30.65
C VAL A 436 23.34 41.02 -30.24
N LYS A 437 22.73 41.28 -29.08
CA LYS A 437 22.60 42.65 -28.53
C LYS A 437 23.60 42.83 -27.40
N LYS A 438 24.52 43.77 -27.55
CA LYS A 438 25.67 43.89 -26.64
C LYS A 438 25.35 44.62 -25.34
N LYS A 439 25.92 44.14 -24.22
CA LYS A 439 25.98 44.77 -22.90
C LYS A 439 24.62 45.25 -22.41
N THR A 440 23.63 44.38 -22.45
CA THR A 440 22.26 44.70 -22.05
C THR A 440 21.55 43.52 -21.43
N LEU A 441 20.83 43.77 -20.34
CA LEU A 441 19.88 42.82 -19.75
C LEU A 441 18.45 43.02 -20.26
N ASN A 442 18.25 44.02 -21.11
CA ASN A 442 16.96 44.40 -21.70
C ASN A 442 17.09 44.56 -23.23
N PRO A 443 17.45 43.49 -23.96
CA PRO A 443 17.66 43.57 -25.40
C PRO A 443 16.36 43.87 -26.15
N LEU A 444 16.45 44.73 -27.16
CA LEU A 444 15.43 44.91 -28.19
C LEU A 444 15.90 44.16 -29.45
N PHE A 445 15.15 43.15 -29.84
CA PHE A 445 15.42 42.33 -31.02
C PHE A 445 14.66 42.88 -32.22
N ASP A 446 13.33 42.93 -32.11
CA ASP A 446 12.40 43.34 -33.19
C ASP A 446 12.66 42.57 -34.51
N GLU A 447 12.86 41.26 -34.40
CA GLU A 447 13.23 40.36 -35.50
C GLU A 447 12.10 39.36 -35.77
N CYS A 448 11.83 39.08 -37.06
CA CYS A 448 10.74 38.21 -37.50
C CYS A 448 11.28 36.99 -38.24
N PHE A 449 10.72 35.84 -37.89
CA PHE A 449 11.09 34.52 -38.37
C PHE A 449 9.89 33.86 -39.03
N GLU A 450 10.12 33.10 -40.11
CA GLU A 450 9.08 32.39 -40.83
C GLU A 450 9.45 30.91 -40.96
N PHE A 451 8.51 30.05 -40.59
CA PHE A 451 8.63 28.60 -40.69
C PHE A 451 7.52 28.05 -41.59
N ALA A 452 7.93 27.34 -42.66
CA ALA A 452 6.99 26.61 -43.52
C ALA A 452 6.53 25.33 -42.79
N VAL A 453 5.30 25.34 -42.26
CA VAL A 453 4.72 24.23 -41.51
C VAL A 453 3.24 24.05 -41.84
N SER A 454 2.79 22.81 -41.88
CA SER A 454 1.39 22.51 -42.17
C SER A 454 0.50 22.83 -40.97
N MET A 455 -0.77 23.13 -41.25
CA MET A 455 -1.74 23.38 -40.20
C MET A 455 -1.95 22.17 -39.29
N ASP A 456 -1.88 20.96 -39.84
CA ASP A 456 -2.03 19.73 -39.04
C ASP A 456 -0.86 19.53 -38.08
N GLN A 457 0.37 19.90 -38.48
CA GLN A 457 1.52 19.90 -37.56
C GLN A 457 1.32 20.92 -36.43
N CYS A 458 0.83 22.13 -36.75
CA CYS A 458 0.56 23.15 -35.74
C CYS A 458 -0.55 22.76 -34.74
N ARG A 459 -1.47 21.88 -35.14
CA ARG A 459 -2.60 21.43 -34.32
C ARG A 459 -2.27 20.31 -33.35
N HIS A 460 -1.08 19.72 -33.45
CA HIS A 460 -0.69 18.63 -32.58
C HIS A 460 -0.45 19.11 -31.14
N GLU A 461 -0.86 18.32 -30.14
CA GLU A 461 -0.83 18.72 -28.72
C GLU A 461 0.59 19.02 -28.23
N SER A 462 1.57 18.22 -28.64
CA SER A 462 2.99 18.38 -28.31
C SER A 462 3.74 19.38 -29.20
N ALA A 463 3.11 20.02 -30.19
CA ALA A 463 3.79 20.96 -31.08
C ALA A 463 4.03 22.32 -30.42
N MET A 464 5.27 22.80 -30.45
CA MET A 464 5.67 24.05 -29.81
C MET A 464 6.87 24.75 -30.45
N ILE A 465 7.04 26.01 -30.07
CA ILE A 465 8.25 26.80 -30.26
C ILE A 465 9.04 26.78 -28.96
N LEU A 466 10.32 26.43 -29.05
CA LEU A 466 11.30 26.66 -28.00
C LEU A 466 12.09 27.93 -28.32
N PHE A 467 12.14 28.82 -27.34
CA PHE A 467 13.04 29.97 -27.33
C PHE A 467 14.16 29.71 -26.32
N THR A 468 15.40 29.70 -26.79
CA THR A 468 16.60 29.57 -25.94
C THR A 468 17.34 30.90 -25.95
N VAL A 469 17.42 31.56 -24.81
CA VAL A 469 18.21 32.78 -24.64
C VAL A 469 19.62 32.37 -24.21
N MET A 470 20.59 32.80 -24.99
CA MET A 470 22.01 32.53 -24.78
C MET A 470 22.77 33.85 -24.66
N ASP A 471 23.88 33.83 -23.94
CA ASP A 471 24.85 34.92 -23.89
C ASP A 471 26.00 34.64 -24.85
N HIS A 472 26.35 35.61 -25.68
CA HIS A 472 27.40 35.43 -26.68
C HIS A 472 28.78 35.78 -26.14
N ASP A 473 29.64 34.77 -26.05
CA ASP A 473 31.03 34.93 -25.66
C ASP A 473 31.98 34.90 -26.86
N VAL A 474 32.92 35.85 -26.87
CA VAL A 474 33.93 35.95 -27.93
C VAL A 474 35.11 35.00 -27.71
N ILE A 475 35.41 34.66 -26.45
CA ILE A 475 36.60 33.87 -26.06
C ILE A 475 36.20 32.47 -25.55
N THR A 476 35.07 32.37 -24.87
CA THR A 476 34.51 31.16 -24.25
C THR A 476 33.31 30.63 -25.05
N SER A 477 32.75 29.50 -24.61
CA SER A 477 31.48 29.01 -25.15
C SER A 477 30.32 29.85 -24.65
N ASN A 478 29.33 30.13 -25.51
CA ASN A 478 28.12 30.85 -25.13
C ASN A 478 27.44 30.26 -23.87
N ASP A 479 27.05 31.13 -22.95
CA ASP A 479 26.40 30.75 -21.69
C ASP A 479 24.88 30.70 -21.81
N PHE A 480 24.25 29.78 -21.07
CA PHE A 480 22.80 29.58 -21.14
C PHE A 480 22.09 30.53 -20.17
N ALA A 481 21.29 31.46 -20.70
CA ALA A 481 20.54 32.40 -19.87
C ALA A 481 19.19 31.82 -19.40
N GLY A 482 18.48 31.15 -20.29
CA GLY A 482 17.22 30.48 -19.96
C GLY A 482 16.43 30.06 -21.19
N GLU A 483 15.40 29.25 -21.00
CA GLU A 483 14.50 28.81 -22.07
C GLU A 483 13.04 29.12 -21.76
N SER A 484 12.22 29.22 -22.80
CA SER A 484 10.77 29.28 -22.67
C SER A 484 10.07 28.60 -23.84
N PHE A 485 8.83 28.18 -23.62
CA PHE A 485 8.07 27.37 -24.57
C PHE A 485 6.74 28.04 -24.91
N LEU A 486 6.33 27.95 -26.18
CA LEU A 486 5.03 28.42 -26.66
C LEU A 486 4.35 27.31 -27.47
N SER A 487 3.17 26.86 -27.02
CA SER A 487 2.39 25.86 -27.76
C SER A 487 1.89 26.43 -29.08
N LEU A 488 2.03 25.67 -30.17
CA LEU A 488 1.50 26.08 -31.47
C LEU A 488 -0.04 26.12 -31.47
N ASN A 489 -0.69 25.28 -30.67
CA ASN A 489 -2.15 25.28 -30.53
C ASN A 489 -2.72 26.60 -30.00
N SER A 490 -1.95 27.34 -29.19
CA SER A 490 -2.37 28.64 -28.66
C SER A 490 -2.18 29.81 -29.63
N ILE A 491 -1.59 29.57 -30.80
CA ILE A 491 -1.23 30.62 -31.74
C ILE A 491 -2.46 31.05 -32.58
N PRO A 492 -2.75 32.36 -32.68
CA PRO A 492 -3.79 32.88 -33.58
C PRO A 492 -3.55 32.44 -35.03
N GLY A 493 -4.60 31.97 -35.70
CA GLY A 493 -4.54 31.36 -37.03
C GLY A 493 -4.46 29.83 -37.03
N VAL A 494 -4.20 29.18 -35.88
CA VAL A 494 -4.13 27.72 -35.75
C VAL A 494 -5.48 27.10 -35.37
N LEU A 495 -5.89 27.34 -34.13
CA LEU A 495 -7.21 26.95 -33.60
C LEU A 495 -8.15 28.16 -33.51
N ALA A 496 -7.62 29.31 -33.09
CA ALA A 496 -8.34 30.57 -33.08
C ALA A 496 -8.25 31.26 -34.45
N PRO A 497 -9.27 32.02 -34.89
CA PRO A 497 -9.20 32.78 -36.12
C PRO A 497 -8.12 33.87 -36.04
N LEU A 498 -7.42 34.10 -37.15
CA LEU A 498 -6.47 35.20 -37.27
C LEU A 498 -7.22 36.55 -37.31
N PRO A 499 -6.84 37.55 -36.50
CA PRO A 499 -7.40 38.90 -36.61
C PRO A 499 -7.13 39.54 -37.98
N HIS A 500 -8.03 40.43 -38.44
CA HIS A 500 -7.85 41.16 -39.70
C HIS A 500 -6.63 42.11 -39.69
N ASP A 501 -6.27 42.63 -38.52
CA ASP A 501 -5.04 43.42 -38.32
C ASP A 501 -4.04 42.58 -37.51
N ILE A 502 -2.95 42.18 -38.16
CA ILE A 502 -1.87 41.40 -37.56
C ILE A 502 -1.19 42.21 -36.42
N ASN A 503 -1.19 43.54 -36.50
CA ASN A 503 -0.64 44.38 -35.44
C ASN A 503 -1.49 44.38 -34.16
N ALA A 504 -2.76 43.98 -34.28
CA ALA A 504 -3.67 43.81 -33.14
C ALA A 504 -3.45 42.48 -32.40
N ILE A 505 -2.54 41.62 -32.88
CA ILE A 505 -2.18 40.40 -32.17
C ILE A 505 -1.38 40.77 -30.93
N ASP A 506 -1.90 40.37 -29.78
CA ASP A 506 -1.25 40.60 -28.50
C ASP A 506 0.10 39.89 -28.44
N ARG A 507 1.07 40.56 -27.82
CA ARG A 507 2.35 39.93 -27.47
C ARG A 507 2.14 38.99 -26.27
N VAL A 508 2.92 37.91 -26.26
CA VAL A 508 3.00 36.96 -25.15
C VAL A 508 4.31 37.20 -24.41
N ASP A 509 4.21 37.40 -23.11
CA ASP A 509 5.36 37.46 -22.20
C ASP A 509 5.63 36.07 -21.64
N LEU A 510 6.73 35.45 -22.08
CA LEU A 510 7.18 34.14 -21.66
C LEU A 510 8.26 34.27 -20.61
N ILE A 511 8.00 33.75 -19.42
CA ILE A 511 9.00 33.73 -18.34
C ILE A 511 10.07 32.71 -18.70
N LEU A 512 11.34 33.13 -18.66
CA LEU A 512 12.49 32.25 -18.86
C LEU A 512 12.66 31.33 -17.65
N MET A 513 12.92 30.06 -17.92
CA MET A 513 13.12 29.04 -16.90
C MET A 513 14.32 28.15 -17.21
N HIS A 514 14.83 27.49 -16.17
CA HIS A 514 15.84 26.44 -16.27
C HIS A 514 15.21 25.09 -15.96
N GLN A 515 15.76 24.02 -16.52
CA GLN A 515 15.34 22.66 -16.18
C GLN A 515 15.80 22.31 -14.76
N GLN A 516 14.86 22.14 -13.83
CA GLN A 516 15.19 21.86 -12.41
C GLN A 516 15.24 20.36 -12.09
N ASN A 517 14.59 19.51 -12.91
CA ASN A 517 14.45 18.08 -12.62
C ASN A 517 15.53 17.23 -13.29
N LYS A 518 16.67 17.06 -12.59
CA LYS A 518 17.77 16.15 -13.00
C LYS A 518 17.37 14.67 -13.00
N GLY A 519 16.32 14.29 -12.26
CA GLY A 519 15.82 12.92 -12.11
C GLY A 519 14.54 12.64 -12.90
N HIS A 520 14.30 13.34 -14.01
CA HIS A 520 13.08 13.18 -14.79
C HIS A 520 12.91 11.73 -15.29
N PRO A 521 11.79 11.03 -14.99
CA PRO A 521 11.62 9.62 -15.34
C PRO A 521 11.81 9.33 -16.84
N ILE A 522 11.29 10.18 -17.72
CA ILE A 522 11.45 10.03 -19.17
C ILE A 522 12.93 10.15 -19.58
N LEU A 523 13.67 11.13 -19.05
CA LEU A 523 15.09 11.29 -19.38
C LEU A 523 15.91 10.09 -18.91
N HIS A 524 15.58 9.55 -17.73
CA HIS A 524 16.21 8.33 -17.23
C HIS A 524 15.90 7.11 -18.11
N THR A 525 14.65 6.96 -18.57
CA THR A 525 14.25 5.90 -19.51
C THR A 525 14.97 6.01 -20.85
N LEU A 526 15.05 7.22 -21.42
CA LEU A 526 15.76 7.48 -22.68
C LEU A 526 17.27 7.25 -22.54
N GLU A 527 17.86 7.62 -21.41
CA GLU A 527 19.29 7.41 -21.14
C GLU A 527 19.66 5.92 -21.16
N ALA A 528 18.77 5.04 -20.69
CA ALA A 528 18.99 3.59 -20.70
C ALA A 528 18.97 2.96 -22.10
N ARG A 529 18.62 3.71 -23.16
CA ARG A 529 18.58 3.23 -24.55
C ARG A 529 19.92 3.49 -25.25
N HIS A 530 20.96 2.77 -24.90
CA HIS A 530 22.32 3.07 -25.39
C HIS A 530 22.50 2.87 -26.91
N GLU A 531 21.73 1.97 -27.53
CA GLU A 531 21.75 1.74 -28.98
C GLU A 531 20.85 2.71 -29.77
N ASP A 532 19.97 3.46 -29.10
CA ASP A 532 19.10 4.44 -29.74
C ASP A 532 19.78 5.81 -29.79
N LYS A 533 20.32 6.14 -30.97
CA LYS A 533 21.02 7.40 -31.17
C LYS A 533 20.11 8.62 -30.95
N VAL A 534 18.83 8.56 -31.31
CA VAL A 534 17.89 9.68 -31.12
C VAL A 534 17.70 9.94 -29.64
N ALA A 535 17.49 8.88 -28.84
CA ALA A 535 17.36 8.97 -27.39
C ALA A 535 18.63 9.53 -26.74
N GLN A 536 19.81 9.02 -27.12
CA GLN A 536 21.10 9.47 -26.56
C GLN A 536 21.42 10.93 -26.91
N ASP A 537 21.23 11.33 -28.18
CA ASP A 537 21.45 12.70 -28.62
C ASP A 537 20.49 13.67 -27.91
N PHE A 538 19.22 13.27 -27.74
CA PHE A 538 18.23 14.03 -26.98
C PHE A 538 18.64 14.24 -25.51
N VAL A 539 18.95 13.16 -24.79
CA VAL A 539 19.38 13.22 -23.38
C VAL A 539 20.64 14.09 -23.23
N LYS A 540 21.59 13.96 -24.15
CA LYS A 540 22.79 14.81 -24.17
C LYS A 540 22.44 16.29 -24.32
N LYS A 541 21.54 16.65 -25.24
CA LYS A 541 21.08 18.04 -25.45
C LYS A 541 20.40 18.59 -24.19
N GLN A 542 19.55 17.80 -23.51
CA GLN A 542 18.89 18.23 -22.27
C GLN A 542 19.89 18.38 -21.09
N ARG A 543 20.89 17.51 -20.98
CA ARG A 543 21.92 17.59 -19.92
C ARG A 543 22.77 18.84 -19.98
N VAL A 544 23.15 19.29 -21.18
CA VAL A 544 23.90 20.55 -21.36
C VAL A 544 23.11 21.72 -20.75
N ARG A 545 21.79 21.76 -20.97
CA ARG A 545 20.89 22.79 -20.43
C ARG A 545 20.73 22.74 -18.90
N THR A 546 20.98 21.58 -18.29
CA THR A 546 20.88 21.37 -16.83
C THR A 546 22.22 21.50 -16.10
N THR A 547 23.33 21.54 -16.84
CA THR A 547 24.69 21.66 -16.26
C THR A 547 25.17 23.11 -16.28
N ASN A 548 24.67 23.90 -17.23
CA ASN A 548 24.95 25.33 -17.37
C ASN A 548 23.94 26.22 -16.59
N SER A 549 23.04 25.60 -15.81
CA SER A 549 22.02 26.24 -14.97
C SER A 549 22.43 26.38 -13.51
#